data_AF-F0WZW8-F1
#
_entry.id   AF-F0WZW8-F1
#
_cell.length_a   1.000
_cell.length_b   1.000
_cell.length_c   1.000
_cell.angle_alpha   90.00
_cell.angle_beta   90.00
_cell.angle_gamma   90.00
#
_symmetry.space_group_name_H-M   'P 1'
#
loop_
_entity.id
_entity.type
_entity.pdbx_description
1 polymer ?
#
loop_
_entity_poly.entity_id
_entity_poly.type
_entity_poly.pdbx_seq_one_letter_code
_entity_poly.pdbx_strand_id
1 'polypeptide(L)'
;MKKIIATKWVFAIKRNEHGDIERYKARIVALGYRHTYGIYYMETYSPVANMNSIHTAFLKGKLKEEVYVYPPKGFKTGKNQVPRLNLILYGLKQAASTCYETISEFFIGMTFTQCKTDPCIFVRGQSDSALLVTLYVDDLLIGSRCEKSIGKFADSLSEHFKLKGLGDVRFVLGIEVNYNKVERTLSFCQQASISRMIEECNQVEAKDVDNPCVKGHFIAKIKEIDSRMVNRP
;
A
#
# COMPACT_ATOMS: atom_id res chain seq x y z
N MET A 1 4.97 -12.98 -31.00
CA MET A 1 5.56 -11.63 -31.04
C MET A 1 5.63 -11.09 -29.62
N LYS A 2 6.81 -10.88 -29.03
CA LYS A 2 6.93 -10.36 -27.66
C LYS A 2 6.45 -8.91 -27.65
N LYS A 3 5.32 -8.64 -27.00
CA LYS A 3 4.77 -7.28 -26.98
C LYS A 3 5.49 -6.45 -25.90
N ILE A 4 5.81 -5.21 -26.24
CA ILE A 4 6.55 -4.27 -25.42
C ILE A 4 5.55 -3.38 -24.65
N ILE A 5 5.78 -3.16 -23.36
CA ILE A 5 4.88 -2.39 -22.49
C ILE A 5 5.30 -0.92 -22.46
N ALA A 6 4.35 -0.02 -22.68
CA ALA A 6 4.60 1.42 -22.59
C ALA A 6 4.94 1.83 -21.15
N THR A 7 5.79 2.84 -20.99
CA THR A 7 6.14 3.44 -19.70
C THR A 7 5.78 4.92 -19.67
N LYS A 8 5.54 5.46 -18.48
CA LYS A 8 5.38 6.89 -18.26
C LYS A 8 6.11 7.35 -17.01
N TRP A 9 6.46 8.63 -16.99
CA TRP A 9 6.89 9.30 -15.76
C TRP A 9 5.67 9.70 -14.92
N VAL A 10 5.76 9.48 -13.62
CA VAL A 10 4.82 9.99 -12.61
C VAL A 10 5.60 10.87 -11.65
N PHE A 11 5.18 12.11 -11.51
CA PHE A 11 5.78 13.09 -10.63
C PHE A 11 4.84 13.33 -9.45
N ALA A 12 5.41 13.41 -8.25
CA ALA A 12 4.68 13.70 -7.02
C ALA A 12 5.54 14.60 -6.13
N ILE A 13 4.90 15.57 -5.48
CA ILE A 13 5.52 16.38 -4.43
C ILE A 13 5.09 15.78 -3.10
N LYS A 14 6.06 15.48 -2.24
CA LYS A 14 5.83 15.10 -0.85
C LYS A 14 5.99 16.35 0.00
N ARG A 15 4.95 16.61 0.79
CA ARG A 15 4.90 17.73 1.73
C ARG A 15 4.95 17.19 3.15
N ASN A 16 5.53 17.95 4.06
CA ASN A 16 5.55 17.64 5.49
C ASN A 16 4.18 17.95 6.13
N GLU A 17 4.07 17.71 7.44
CA GLU A 17 2.88 18.00 8.25
C GLU A 17 2.51 19.51 8.27
N HIS A 18 3.47 20.39 7.99
CA HIS A 18 3.29 21.85 7.92
C HIS A 18 2.94 22.37 6.52
N GLY A 19 2.84 21.47 5.52
CA GLY A 19 2.53 21.83 4.13
C GLY A 19 3.75 22.25 3.28
N ASP A 20 4.95 22.31 3.86
CA ASP A 20 6.19 22.60 3.12
C ASP A 20 6.61 21.45 2.24
N ILE A 21 7.33 21.76 1.16
CA ILE A 21 7.87 20.74 0.26
C ILE A 21 9.04 20.02 0.94
N GLU A 22 8.80 18.77 1.34
CA GLU A 22 9.83 17.88 1.87
C GLU A 22 10.65 17.26 0.74
N ARG A 23 9.99 16.82 -0.35
CA ARG A 23 10.67 16.08 -1.42
C ARG A 23 9.93 16.09 -2.76
N TYR A 24 10.67 16.30 -3.84
CA TYR A 24 10.20 15.99 -5.20
C TYR A 24 10.46 14.51 -5.51
N LYS A 25 9.45 13.82 -6.06
CA LYS A 25 9.51 12.39 -6.38
C LYS A 25 9.16 12.18 -7.84
N ALA A 26 10.05 11.52 -8.58
CA ALA A 26 9.79 11.04 -9.94
C ALA A 26 9.84 9.50 -9.96
N ARG A 27 8.94 8.87 -10.73
CA ARG A 27 8.89 7.41 -10.87
C ARG A 27 8.62 7.02 -12.31
N ILE A 28 9.18 5.90 -12.74
CA ILE A 28 8.80 5.24 -13.99
C ILE A 28 7.71 4.21 -13.66
N VAL A 29 6.65 4.22 -14.44
CA VAL A 29 5.49 3.34 -14.28
C VAL A 29 5.23 2.62 -15.60
N ALA A 30 5.08 1.30 -15.54
CA ALA A 30 4.57 0.49 -16.65
C ALA A 30 3.07 0.70 -16.82
N LEU A 31 2.60 0.77 -18.06
CA LEU A 31 1.18 0.92 -18.40
C LEU A 31 0.52 -0.46 -18.51
N GLY A 32 0.44 -1.18 -17.39
CA GLY A 32 0.02 -2.59 -17.39
C GLY A 32 -1.45 -2.85 -17.67
N TYR A 33 -2.30 -1.82 -17.72
CA TYR A 33 -3.68 -1.97 -18.22
C TYR A 33 -3.74 -2.47 -19.68
N ARG A 34 -2.63 -2.36 -20.44
CA ARG A 34 -2.49 -2.93 -21.78
C ARG A 34 -2.05 -4.41 -21.79
N HIS A 35 -1.85 -5.04 -20.63
CA HIS A 35 -1.48 -6.45 -20.55
C HIS A 35 -2.66 -7.37 -20.86
N THR A 36 -2.38 -8.42 -21.62
CA THR A 36 -3.27 -9.55 -21.89
C THR A 36 -2.93 -10.75 -20.98
N TYR A 37 -3.94 -11.33 -20.31
CA TYR A 37 -3.82 -12.58 -19.55
C TYR A 37 -3.27 -13.70 -20.45
N GLY A 38 -2.42 -14.58 -19.92
CA GLY A 38 -1.83 -15.68 -20.68
C GLY A 38 -0.69 -15.28 -21.61
N ILE A 39 -0.35 -13.98 -21.70
CA ILE A 39 0.76 -13.47 -22.51
C ILE A 39 1.79 -12.74 -21.63
N TYR A 40 1.32 -11.86 -20.73
CA TYR A 40 2.20 -10.99 -19.93
C TYR A 40 2.15 -11.27 -18.43
N TYR A 41 1.13 -12.01 -18.00
CA TYR A 41 0.93 -12.41 -16.63
C TYR A 41 0.01 -13.63 -16.62
N MET A 42 0.25 -14.54 -15.67
CA MET A 42 -0.63 -15.67 -15.40
C MET A 42 -1.51 -15.43 -14.17
N GLU A 43 -1.01 -14.70 -13.17
CA GLU A 43 -1.74 -14.42 -11.93
C GLU A 43 -1.58 -12.95 -11.52
N THR A 44 -2.61 -12.39 -10.89
CA THR A 44 -2.63 -11.00 -10.41
C THR A 44 -3.17 -10.86 -8.99
N TYR A 45 -3.66 -11.96 -8.42
CA TYR A 45 -4.32 -11.93 -7.13
C TYR A 45 -3.28 -11.60 -6.06
N SER A 46 -3.54 -10.55 -5.31
CA SER A 46 -2.78 -10.21 -4.12
C SER A 46 -3.81 -9.89 -3.03
N PRO A 47 -3.72 -10.53 -1.85
CA PRO A 47 -4.63 -10.24 -0.74
C PRO A 47 -4.50 -8.80 -0.24
N VAL A 48 -3.45 -8.10 -0.71
CA VAL A 48 -3.04 -6.78 -0.26
C VAL A 48 -3.57 -5.65 -1.18
N ALA A 49 -4.10 -5.96 -2.37
CA ALA A 49 -4.23 -4.95 -3.43
C ALA A 49 -5.67 -4.63 -3.87
N ASN A 50 -6.10 -3.38 -3.65
CA ASN A 50 -6.90 -2.64 -4.63
C ASN A 50 -5.92 -1.97 -5.61
N MET A 51 -6.18 -2.03 -6.92
CA MET A 51 -5.29 -1.52 -7.98
C MET A 51 -4.97 -0.01 -7.83
N ASN A 52 -5.78 0.73 -7.07
CA ASN A 52 -5.59 2.15 -6.77
C ASN A 52 -4.68 2.44 -5.55
N SER A 53 -4.47 1.46 -4.65
CA SER A 53 -3.73 1.66 -3.39
C SER A 53 -2.26 1.29 -3.48
N ILE A 54 -1.80 0.80 -4.63
CA ILE A 54 -0.40 0.41 -4.81
C ILE A 54 0.42 1.70 -4.78
N HIS A 55 1.26 1.92 -3.78
CA HIS A 55 2.27 2.97 -3.79
C HIS A 55 3.66 2.30 -3.84
N THR A 56 4.70 2.82 -3.19
CA THR A 56 6.09 2.78 -3.67
C THR A 56 7.07 1.82 -3.01
N ALA A 57 6.62 0.78 -2.34
CA ALA A 57 7.53 -0.21 -1.75
C ALA A 57 7.34 -1.56 -2.42
N PHE A 58 7.60 -1.62 -3.73
CA PHE A 58 7.90 -2.91 -4.33
C PHE A 58 9.22 -3.39 -3.76
N LEU A 59 9.11 -4.27 -2.77
CA LEU A 59 10.15 -5.20 -2.39
C LEU A 59 10.62 -5.88 -3.67
N LYS A 60 11.94 -6.03 -3.84
CA LYS A 60 12.61 -6.40 -5.10
C LYS A 60 12.18 -7.79 -5.62
N GLY A 61 10.96 -7.92 -6.10
CA GLY A 61 10.41 -9.15 -6.65
C GLY A 61 11.04 -9.44 -8.01
N LYS A 62 11.51 -10.67 -8.18
CA LYS A 62 11.97 -11.16 -9.48
C LYS A 62 10.74 -11.43 -10.34
N LEU A 63 10.79 -11.00 -11.60
CA LEU A 63 9.75 -11.33 -12.56
C LEU A 63 9.88 -12.81 -12.95
N LYS A 64 8.75 -13.54 -12.90
CA LYS A 64 8.68 -14.92 -13.41
C LYS A 64 8.68 -14.93 -14.94
N GLU A 65 8.08 -13.91 -15.56
CA GLU A 65 8.00 -13.75 -17.01
C GLU A 65 9.01 -12.74 -17.56
N GLU A 66 9.32 -12.86 -18.85
CA GLU A 66 10.13 -11.85 -19.54
C GLU A 66 9.29 -10.64 -19.95
N VAL A 67 9.57 -9.50 -19.31
CA VAL A 67 8.85 -8.25 -19.55
C VAL A 67 9.78 -7.23 -20.20
N TYR A 68 9.38 -6.71 -21.36
CA TYR A 68 10.10 -5.64 -22.08
C TYR A 68 9.29 -4.35 -22.05
N VAL A 69 9.97 -3.22 -21.90
CA VAL A 69 9.33 -1.91 -21.81
C VAL A 69 9.85 -0.93 -22.84
N TYR A 70 9.01 0.00 -23.29
CA TYR A 70 9.48 1.15 -24.04
C TYR A 70 10.34 2.03 -23.13
N PRO A 71 11.49 2.53 -23.61
CA PRO A 71 12.31 3.42 -22.82
C PRO A 71 11.51 4.68 -22.46
N PRO A 72 11.49 5.10 -21.19
CA PRO A 72 10.79 6.31 -20.79
C PRO A 72 11.46 7.53 -21.44
N LYS A 73 10.72 8.63 -21.59
CA LYS A 73 11.24 9.88 -22.15
C LYS A 73 12.53 10.28 -21.44
N GLY A 74 13.59 10.55 -22.21
CA GLY A 74 14.93 10.89 -21.70
C GLY A 74 15.89 9.72 -21.52
N PHE A 75 15.42 8.47 -21.66
CA PHE A 75 16.26 7.29 -21.60
C PHE A 75 16.77 6.91 -23.01
N LYS A 76 18.09 6.94 -23.22
CA LYS A 76 18.69 6.60 -24.52
C LYS A 76 18.91 5.09 -24.62
N THR A 77 18.51 4.50 -25.75
CA THR A 77 18.78 3.09 -26.09
C THR A 77 19.45 3.00 -27.46
N GLY A 78 20.12 1.88 -27.74
CA GLY A 78 20.60 1.59 -29.08
C GLY A 78 19.46 1.45 -30.09
N LYS A 79 19.78 1.57 -31.39
CA LYS A 79 18.78 1.43 -32.46
C LYS A 79 18.08 0.07 -32.35
N ASN A 80 16.74 0.09 -32.36
CA ASN A 80 15.88 -1.09 -32.22
C ASN A 80 16.08 -1.91 -30.92
N GLN A 81 16.60 -1.30 -29.86
CA GLN A 81 16.74 -1.93 -28.55
C GLN A 81 15.74 -1.37 -27.54
N VAL A 82 15.17 -2.27 -26.75
CA VAL A 82 14.27 -1.94 -25.65
C VAL A 82 14.75 -2.61 -24.35
N PRO A 83 14.62 -1.94 -23.19
CA PRO A 83 15.00 -2.53 -21.91
C PRO A 83 14.15 -3.76 -21.56
N ARG A 84 14.81 -4.78 -21.02
CA ARG A 84 14.17 -5.90 -20.33
C ARG A 84 14.17 -5.61 -18.82
N LEU A 85 13.03 -5.79 -18.18
CA LEU A 85 12.91 -5.64 -16.73
C LEU A 85 13.50 -6.87 -16.03
N ASN A 86 14.42 -6.64 -15.10
CA ASN A 86 14.98 -7.70 -14.25
C ASN A 86 14.19 -7.86 -12.93
N LEU A 87 13.46 -6.81 -12.53
CA LEU A 87 12.65 -6.73 -11.32
C LEU A 87 11.27 -6.20 -11.68
N ILE A 88 10.29 -6.46 -10.82
CA ILE A 88 8.95 -5.90 -10.94
C ILE A 88 9.00 -4.36 -11.00
N LEU A 89 8.17 -3.79 -11.87
CA LEU A 89 7.99 -2.35 -12.03
C LEU A 89 6.55 -1.97 -11.68
N TYR A 90 6.38 -0.78 -11.12
CA TYR A 90 5.06 -0.28 -10.78
C TYR A 90 4.14 -0.22 -11.99
N GLY A 91 2.87 -0.60 -11.80
CA GLY A 91 1.85 -0.60 -12.84
C GLY A 91 1.84 -1.85 -13.72
N LEU A 92 2.77 -2.81 -13.53
CA LEU A 92 2.60 -4.17 -14.05
C LEU A 92 1.47 -4.87 -13.29
N LYS A 93 0.61 -5.61 -13.99
CA LYS A 93 -0.53 -6.31 -13.36
C LYS A 93 -0.12 -7.35 -12.32
N GLN A 94 1.02 -8.03 -12.51
CA GLN A 94 1.52 -9.05 -11.59
C GLN A 94 2.33 -8.49 -10.42
N ALA A 95 2.72 -7.19 -10.45
CA ALA A 95 3.71 -6.68 -9.51
C ALA A 95 3.27 -6.84 -8.04
N ALA A 96 2.00 -6.61 -7.73
CA ALA A 96 1.45 -6.77 -6.38
C ALA A 96 1.51 -8.23 -5.89
N SER A 97 1.10 -9.19 -6.74
CA SER A 97 1.17 -10.63 -6.43
C SER A 97 2.60 -11.06 -6.18
N THR A 98 3.51 -10.76 -7.11
CA THR A 98 4.92 -11.14 -7.01
C THR A 98 5.60 -10.52 -5.79
N CYS A 99 5.26 -9.27 -5.44
CA CYS A 99 5.77 -8.62 -4.24
C CYS A 99 5.32 -9.32 -2.96
N TYR A 100 4.03 -9.64 -2.89
CA TYR A 100 3.45 -10.36 -1.76
C TYR A 100 4.03 -11.77 -1.62
N GLU A 101 4.19 -12.51 -2.71
CA GLU A 101 4.83 -13.83 -2.71
C GLU A 101 6.27 -13.73 -2.18
N THR A 102 7.06 -12.78 -2.71
CA THR A 102 8.47 -12.60 -2.31
C THR A 102 8.61 -12.31 -0.81
N ILE A 103 7.78 -11.43 -0.26
CA ILE A 103 7.85 -11.08 1.17
C ILE A 103 7.25 -12.18 2.05
N SER A 104 6.18 -12.85 1.60
CA SER A 104 5.58 -13.97 2.32
C SER A 104 6.57 -15.12 2.43
N GLU A 105 7.27 -15.48 1.35
CA GLU A 105 8.34 -16.48 1.36
C GLU A 105 9.47 -16.08 2.32
N PHE A 106 9.87 -14.82 2.32
CA PHE A 106 10.88 -14.31 3.25
C PHE A 106 10.43 -14.46 4.72
N PHE A 107 9.20 -14.08 5.06
CA PHE A 107 8.66 -14.23 6.41
C PHE A 107 8.53 -15.70 6.84
N ILE A 108 8.03 -16.56 5.95
CA ILE A 108 7.95 -18.01 6.20
C ILE A 108 9.35 -18.58 6.46
N GLY A 109 10.35 -18.17 5.67
CA GLY A 109 11.76 -18.56 5.89
C GLY A 109 12.32 -18.07 7.24
N MET A 110 11.81 -16.97 7.77
CA MET A 110 12.14 -16.45 9.10
C MET A 110 11.28 -17.03 10.24
N THR A 111 10.64 -18.17 10.01
CA THR A 111 9.78 -18.93 10.94
C THR A 111 8.49 -18.22 11.36
N PHE A 112 8.00 -17.29 10.55
CA PHE A 112 6.63 -16.77 10.73
C PHE A 112 5.59 -17.76 10.23
N THR A 113 4.45 -17.77 10.91
CA THR A 113 3.23 -18.44 10.48
C THR A 113 2.25 -17.37 9.97
N GLN A 114 1.72 -17.59 8.77
CA GLN A 114 0.68 -16.73 8.22
C GLN A 114 -0.67 -17.02 8.89
N CYS A 115 -1.41 -15.96 9.20
CA CYS A 115 -2.76 -16.07 9.74
C CYS A 115 -3.71 -16.62 8.66
N LYS A 116 -4.56 -17.58 9.05
CA LYS A 116 -5.51 -18.24 8.14
C LYS A 116 -6.65 -17.32 7.69
N THR A 117 -7.07 -16.41 8.56
CA THR A 117 -8.21 -15.51 8.32
C THR A 117 -7.79 -14.25 7.57
N ASP A 118 -6.59 -13.76 7.85
CA ASP A 118 -6.01 -12.59 7.18
C ASP A 118 -4.59 -12.91 6.70
N PRO A 119 -4.40 -13.21 5.39
CA PRO A 119 -3.10 -13.56 4.84
C PRO A 119 -2.03 -12.46 4.97
N CYS A 120 -2.44 -11.21 5.25
CA CYS A 120 -1.53 -10.10 5.44
C CYS A 120 -0.92 -10.05 6.85
N ILE A 121 -1.38 -10.92 7.77
CA ILE A 121 -0.89 -10.99 9.14
C ILE A 121 0.03 -12.21 9.29
N PHE A 122 1.24 -11.96 9.77
CA PHE A 122 2.27 -12.95 10.06
C PHE A 122 2.61 -12.90 11.54
N VAL A 123 2.72 -14.08 12.17
CA VAL A 123 3.03 -14.20 13.60
C VAL A 123 4.19 -15.17 13.80
N ARG A 124 5.17 -14.77 14.62
CA ARG A 124 6.27 -15.64 15.06
C ARG A 124 6.35 -15.64 16.57
N GLY A 125 6.62 -16.81 17.15
CA GLY A 125 6.68 -16.99 18.61
C GLY A 125 5.30 -17.12 19.26
N GLN A 126 5.27 -17.09 20.59
CA GLN A 126 4.04 -17.28 21.38
C GLN A 126 3.98 -16.30 22.55
N SER A 127 2.77 -15.89 22.92
CA SER A 127 2.45 -15.05 24.08
C SER A 127 3.36 -13.81 24.16
N ASP A 128 4.22 -13.71 25.19
CA ASP A 128 5.05 -12.52 25.42
C ASP A 128 6.26 -12.39 24.46
N SER A 129 6.62 -13.47 23.77
CA SER A 129 7.66 -13.48 22.74
C SER A 129 7.12 -13.20 21.33
N ALA A 130 5.79 -13.04 21.20
CA ALA A 130 5.15 -12.90 19.91
C ALA A 130 5.65 -11.65 19.16
N LEU A 131 5.97 -11.85 17.89
CA LEU A 131 6.26 -10.82 16.92
C LEU A 131 5.19 -10.90 15.84
N LEU A 132 4.35 -9.88 15.77
CA LEU A 132 3.30 -9.72 14.79
C LEU A 132 3.78 -8.77 13.70
N VAL A 133 3.53 -9.13 12.46
CA VAL A 133 3.80 -8.30 11.30
C VAL A 133 2.54 -8.23 10.47
N THR A 134 2.05 -7.03 10.21
CA THR A 134 0.96 -6.77 9.28
C THR A 134 1.52 -6.09 8.04
N LEU A 135 1.28 -6.70 6.89
CA LEU A 135 1.69 -6.18 5.59
C LEU A 135 0.49 -5.52 4.91
N TYR A 136 0.54 -4.20 4.74
CA TYR A 136 -0.43 -3.49 3.91
C TYR A 136 0.27 -2.68 2.82
N VAL A 137 0.30 -3.27 1.63
CA VAL A 137 0.91 -2.77 0.40
C VAL A 137 2.35 -2.33 0.65
N ASP A 138 2.55 -1.05 0.96
CA ASP A 138 3.86 -0.47 1.18
C ASP A 138 4.27 -0.39 2.65
N ASP A 139 3.28 -0.51 3.54
CA ASP A 139 3.44 -0.28 4.95
C ASP A 139 3.56 -1.63 5.65
N LEU A 140 4.58 -1.72 6.51
CA LEU A 140 4.80 -2.85 7.39
C LEU A 140 4.63 -2.37 8.82
N LEU A 141 3.63 -2.91 9.51
CA LEU A 141 3.43 -2.68 10.93
C LEU A 141 4.03 -3.86 11.69
N ILE A 142 4.89 -3.55 12.64
CA ILE A 142 5.60 -4.56 13.43
C ILE A 142 5.23 -4.34 14.89
N GLY A 143 4.65 -5.37 15.52
CA GLY A 143 4.22 -5.34 16.91
C GLY A 143 4.89 -6.45 17.71
N SER A 144 5.43 -6.12 18.88
CA SER A 144 5.89 -7.09 19.86
C SER A 144 5.90 -6.46 21.25
N ARG A 145 5.90 -7.29 22.30
CA ARG A 145 6.13 -6.81 23.67
C ARG A 145 7.60 -6.48 23.94
N CYS A 146 8.51 -6.99 23.10
CA CYS A 146 9.95 -6.80 23.26
C CYS A 146 10.50 -5.91 22.13
N GLU A 147 10.84 -4.65 22.44
CA GLU A 147 11.39 -3.70 21.46
C GLU A 147 12.71 -4.19 20.84
N LYS A 148 13.52 -4.94 21.58
CA LYS A 148 14.74 -5.58 21.03
C LYS A 148 14.42 -6.58 19.93
N SER A 149 13.28 -7.27 20.00
CA SER A 149 12.83 -8.21 18.97
C SER A 149 12.42 -7.47 17.69
N ILE A 150 11.73 -6.34 17.85
CA ILE A 150 11.36 -5.45 16.75
C ILE A 150 12.62 -4.94 16.04
N GLY A 151 13.60 -4.42 16.80
CA GLY A 151 14.86 -3.92 16.25
C GLY A 151 15.61 -4.97 15.44
N LYS A 152 15.87 -6.15 16.03
CA LYS A 152 16.56 -7.26 15.32
C LYS A 152 15.85 -7.69 14.04
N PHE A 153 14.52 -7.72 14.06
CA PHE A 153 13.74 -8.07 12.88
C PHE A 153 13.79 -6.96 11.83
N ALA A 154 13.68 -5.70 12.23
CA ALA A 154 13.81 -4.54 11.33
C ALA A 154 15.21 -4.46 10.68
N ASP A 155 16.26 -4.80 11.41
CA ASP A 155 17.63 -4.86 10.89
C ASP A 155 17.76 -5.95 9.80
N SER A 156 17.32 -7.18 10.10
CA SER A 156 17.32 -8.28 9.14
C SER A 156 16.49 -7.98 7.88
N LEU A 157 15.38 -7.27 8.06
CA LEU A 157 14.53 -6.82 6.98
C LEU A 157 15.21 -5.73 6.12
N SER A 158 15.97 -4.83 6.75
CA SER A 158 16.69 -3.74 6.08
C SER A 158 17.91 -4.21 5.30
N GLU A 159 18.50 -5.36 5.68
CA GLU A 159 19.56 -6.03 4.91
C GLU A 159 19.05 -6.53 3.55
N HIS A 160 17.82 -7.06 3.52
CA HIS A 160 17.23 -7.66 2.32
C HIS A 160 16.45 -6.64 1.49
N PHE A 161 15.78 -5.70 2.15
CA PHE A 161 14.89 -4.74 1.54
C PHE A 161 15.29 -3.31 1.86
N LYS A 162 15.18 -2.42 0.87
CA LYS A 162 15.40 -0.98 1.08
C LYS A 162 14.18 -0.38 1.77
N LEU A 163 14.14 -0.45 3.09
CA LEU A 163 13.06 0.10 3.90
C LEU A 163 13.50 1.38 4.61
N LYS A 164 12.51 2.24 4.90
CA LYS A 164 12.69 3.40 5.76
C LYS A 164 11.98 3.10 7.07
N GLY A 165 12.73 3.08 8.17
CA GLY A 165 12.13 3.06 9.50
C GLY A 165 11.38 4.36 9.75
N LEU A 166 10.10 4.26 10.12
CA LEU A 166 9.25 5.41 10.45
C LEU A 166 9.11 5.63 11.97
N GLY A 167 9.69 4.74 12.78
CA GLY A 167 9.57 4.79 14.24
C GLY A 167 8.21 4.30 14.72
N ASP A 168 7.75 4.84 15.84
CA ASP A 168 6.44 4.52 16.38
C ASP A 168 5.33 4.94 15.40
N VAL A 169 4.31 4.08 15.30
CA VAL A 169 3.21 4.25 14.35
C VAL A 169 2.40 5.49 14.71
N ARG A 170 2.42 6.48 13.80
CA ARG A 170 1.57 7.69 13.89
C ARG A 170 0.40 7.68 12.91
N PHE A 171 0.55 7.00 11.78
CA PHE A 171 -0.48 6.89 10.76
C PHE A 171 -0.53 5.49 10.16
N VAL A 172 -1.73 4.97 9.97
CA VAL A 172 -2.02 3.70 9.30
C VAL A 172 -3.19 3.93 8.36
N LEU A 173 -2.99 3.74 7.04
CA LEU A 173 -4.05 3.93 6.04
C LEU A 173 -4.72 5.32 6.06
N GLY A 174 -3.97 6.35 6.44
CA GLY A 174 -4.51 7.71 6.60
C GLY A 174 -5.35 7.92 7.86
N ILE A 175 -5.35 6.94 8.77
CA ILE A 175 -5.87 7.06 10.13
C ILE A 175 -4.71 7.39 11.04
N GLU A 176 -4.84 8.45 11.81
CA GLU A 176 -3.89 8.84 12.84
C GLU A 176 -4.01 7.89 14.03
N VAL A 177 -2.88 7.43 14.53
CA VAL A 177 -2.76 6.44 15.61
C VAL A 177 -2.02 7.08 16.76
N ASN A 178 -2.69 7.15 17.90
CA ASN A 178 -2.12 7.65 19.14
C ASN A 178 -1.99 6.49 20.11
N TYR A 179 -0.77 5.97 20.25
CA TYR A 179 -0.47 4.87 21.16
C TYR A 179 0.40 5.37 22.32
N ASN A 180 -0.18 5.40 23.52
CA ASN A 180 0.54 5.68 24.75
C ASN A 180 1.00 4.35 25.38
N LYS A 181 2.31 4.07 25.29
CA LYS A 181 2.91 2.84 25.84
C LYS A 181 2.84 2.74 27.36
N VAL A 182 2.83 3.88 28.08
CA VAL A 182 2.81 3.93 29.55
C VAL A 182 1.40 3.61 30.05
N GLU A 183 0.41 4.33 29.54
CA GLU A 183 -1.01 4.17 29.91
C GLU A 183 -1.67 2.96 29.21
N ARG A 184 -0.98 2.38 28.21
CA ARG A 184 -1.47 1.29 27.35
C ARG A 184 -2.79 1.63 26.64
N THR A 185 -2.96 2.90 26.30
CA THR A 185 -4.13 3.38 25.56
C THR A 185 -3.80 3.53 24.08
N LEU A 186 -4.69 3.02 23.23
CA LEU A 186 -4.64 3.17 21.78
C LEU A 186 -5.88 3.93 21.35
N SER A 187 -5.70 5.03 20.62
CA SER A 187 -6.80 5.78 20.01
C SER A 187 -6.51 6.05 18.54
N PHE A 188 -7.60 6.16 17.77
CA PHE A 188 -7.58 6.41 16.34
C PHE A 188 -8.25 7.74 16.06
N CYS A 189 -7.66 8.56 15.21
CA CYS A 189 -8.19 9.86 14.83
C CYS A 189 -8.14 10.04 13.31
N GLN A 190 -9.12 10.75 12.74
CA GLN A 190 -9.14 11.09 11.31
C GLN A 190 -9.21 12.61 11.10
N GLN A 191 -8.83 13.40 12.10
CA GLN A 191 -8.90 14.85 12.06
C GLN A 191 -8.21 15.42 10.81
N ALA A 192 -7.00 14.97 10.48
CA ALA A 192 -6.30 15.40 9.28
C ALA A 192 -7.04 15.12 7.96
N SER A 193 -7.82 14.04 7.89
CA SER A 193 -8.65 13.72 6.72
C SER A 193 -9.91 14.58 6.69
N ILE A 194 -10.53 14.81 7.85
CA ILE A 194 -11.70 15.70 8.00
C ILE A 194 -11.32 17.14 7.62
N SER A 195 -10.22 17.68 8.16
CA SER A 195 -9.75 19.03 7.86
C SER A 195 -9.45 19.22 6.38
N ARG A 196 -8.78 18.25 5.73
CA ARG A 196 -8.55 18.31 4.27
C ARG A 196 -9.85 18.32 3.47
N MET A 197 -10.84 17.53 3.86
CA MET A 197 -12.15 17.52 3.20
C MET A 197 -12.88 18.86 3.36
N ILE A 198 -12.81 19.46 4.56
CA ILE A 198 -13.37 20.78 4.83
C ILE A 198 -12.72 21.85 3.93
N GLU A 199 -11.39 21.83 3.81
CA GLU A 199 -10.64 22.74 2.93
C GLU A 199 -11.00 22.52 1.45
N GLU A 200 -10.99 21.27 0.97
CA GLU A 200 -11.31 20.93 -0.42
C GLU A 200 -12.75 21.33 -0.80
N CYS A 201 -13.69 21.27 0.15
CA CYS A 201 -15.06 21.70 -0.04
C CYS A 201 -15.28 23.21 0.20
N ASN A 202 -14.23 23.97 0.52
CA ASN A 202 -14.31 25.39 0.93
C ASN A 202 -15.31 25.62 2.08
N GLN A 203 -15.32 24.72 3.07
CA GLN A 203 -16.23 24.73 4.22
C GLN A 203 -15.52 25.11 5.53
N VAL A 204 -14.37 25.79 5.46
CA VAL A 204 -13.53 26.10 6.65
C VAL A 204 -14.27 26.92 7.71
N GLU A 205 -15.24 27.73 7.29
CA GLU A 205 -16.10 28.54 8.18
C GLU A 205 -17.50 27.93 8.39
N ALA A 206 -17.70 26.65 8.04
CA ALA A 206 -18.99 25.99 8.24
C ALA A 206 -19.34 25.92 9.73
N LYS A 207 -20.61 26.10 10.05
CA LYS A 207 -21.10 26.00 11.43
C LYS A 207 -21.10 24.55 11.88
N ASP A 208 -20.61 24.33 13.09
CA ASP A 208 -20.66 23.02 13.72
C ASP A 208 -22.11 22.54 13.85
N VAL A 209 -22.32 21.25 13.55
CA VAL A 209 -23.59 20.56 13.72
C VAL A 209 -23.35 19.26 14.46
N ASP A 210 -24.14 19.00 15.50
CA ASP A 210 -24.04 17.77 16.30
C ASP A 210 -24.43 16.50 15.50
N ASN A 211 -25.10 16.68 14.36
CA ASN A 211 -25.56 15.61 13.50
C ASN A 211 -25.36 16.02 12.04
N PRO A 212 -24.73 15.17 11.20
CA PRO A 212 -24.64 15.42 9.75
C PRO A 212 -26.02 15.42 9.06
N CYS A 213 -27.08 14.94 9.72
CA CYS A 213 -28.45 15.04 9.23
C CYS A 213 -29.02 16.44 9.47
N VAL A 214 -29.59 17.03 8.42
CA VAL A 214 -30.35 18.27 8.50
C VAL A 214 -31.50 18.12 9.51
N LYS A 215 -31.65 19.05 10.46
CA LYS A 215 -32.80 19.06 11.39
C LYS A 215 -34.12 19.02 10.58
N GLY A 216 -34.98 18.05 10.88
CA GLY A 216 -36.24 17.83 10.16
C GLY A 216 -36.22 16.74 9.08
N HIS A 217 -35.06 16.15 8.76
CA HIS A 217 -35.01 14.95 7.93
C HIS A 217 -35.32 13.69 8.75
N PHE A 218 -36.49 13.08 8.49
CA PHE A 218 -36.80 11.75 8.99
C PHE A 218 -36.22 10.71 8.03
N ILE A 219 -35.20 9.98 8.49
CA ILE A 219 -34.70 8.82 7.75
C ILE A 219 -35.74 7.70 7.88
N ALA A 220 -36.61 7.58 6.88
CA ALA A 220 -37.51 6.44 6.77
C ALA A 220 -36.78 5.26 6.11
N LYS A 221 -37.06 4.04 6.56
CA LYS A 221 -36.61 2.82 5.90
C LYS A 221 -37.13 2.83 4.46
N ILE A 222 -36.23 2.90 3.49
CA ILE A 222 -36.59 2.83 2.06
C ILE A 222 -37.28 1.47 1.84
N LYS A 223 -38.55 1.48 1.44
CA LYS A 223 -39.32 0.27 1.08
C LYS A 223 -39.01 -0.22 -0.34
N GLU A 224 -38.33 0.59 -1.15
CA GLU A 224 -37.88 0.21 -2.47
C GLU A 224 -36.52 -0.49 -2.39
N ILE A 225 -36.49 -1.71 -2.91
CA ILE A 225 -35.26 -2.44 -3.21
C ILE A 225 -34.53 -1.62 -4.28
N ASP A 226 -33.43 -0.96 -3.93
CA ASP A 226 -32.56 -0.31 -4.91
C ASP A 226 -32.07 -1.39 -5.88
N SER A 227 -32.52 -1.33 -7.13
CA SER A 227 -32.18 -2.30 -8.18
C SER A 227 -30.68 -2.38 -8.46
N ARG A 228 -29.89 -1.39 -8.03
CA ARG A 228 -28.42 -1.41 -8.08
C ARG A 228 -27.79 -2.29 -7.01
N MET A 229 -28.51 -2.61 -5.93
CA MET A 229 -28.05 -3.51 -4.86
C MET A 229 -28.36 -4.99 -5.14
N VAL A 230 -29.10 -5.30 -6.21
CA VAL A 230 -29.50 -6.67 -6.57
C VAL A 230 -28.34 -7.47 -7.18
N ASN A 231 -27.28 -6.80 -7.67
CA ASN A 231 -26.10 -7.42 -8.27
C ASN A 231 -24.79 -7.09 -7.53
N ARG A 232 -24.81 -7.04 -6.19
CA ARG A 232 -23.57 -7.26 -5.44
C ARG A 232 -23.33 -8.77 -5.36
N PRO A 233 -22.18 -9.29 -5.81
CA PRO A 233 -21.82 -10.68 -5.60
C PRO A 233 -21.72 -11.02 -4.12
#